data_AF-S0FLD3-F1
#
_entry.id   AF-S0FLD3-F1
#
_cell.length_a   1.000
_cell.length_b   1.000
_cell.length_c   1.000
_cell.angle_alpha   90.00
_cell.angle_beta   90.00
_cell.angle_gamma   90.00
#
_symmetry.space_group_name_H-M   'P 1'
#
loop_
_entity.id
_entity.type
_entity.pdbx_description
1 polymer ?
#
loop_
_entity_poly.entity_id
_entity_poly.type
_entity_poly.pdbx_seq_one_letter_code
_entity_poly.pdbx_strand_id
1 'polypeptide(L)'
;MSTGFYEEILCRGLILSACMKKWGKTQKGIYMAVILSSVIFGCFFHVINLAMGRGALLEVVTQMVYATFFGVFVAACFICIGSIWLAIITHALFVMMGTLDEIAVGNKFTGHVLNLNYSLENALTTILLTLHLFLYSLFFCERLDLSFK
;
A
#
# COMPACT_ATOMS: atom_id res chain seq x y z
N MET A 1 5.67 11.39 7.51
CA MET A 1 4.26 11.62 7.91
C MET A 1 3.50 12.53 6.96
N SER A 2 4.05 13.66 6.48
CA SER A 2 3.34 14.47 5.47
C SER A 2 3.17 13.74 4.12
N THR A 3 4.18 12.97 3.68
CA THR A 3 4.15 12.21 2.42
C THR A 3 3.00 11.20 2.36
N GLY A 4 2.90 10.29 3.33
CA GLY A 4 1.82 9.30 3.38
C GLY A 4 0.40 9.90 3.45
N PHE A 5 0.25 11.08 4.06
CA PHE A 5 -1.03 11.81 4.05
C PHE A 5 -1.41 12.27 2.64
N TYR A 6 -0.47 12.85 1.88
CA TYR A 6 -0.71 13.25 0.49
C TYR A 6 -0.95 12.04 -0.42
N GLU A 7 -0.20 10.96 -0.23
CA GLU A 7 -0.34 9.72 -0.98
C GLU A 7 -1.74 9.12 -0.82
N GLU A 8 -2.27 9.05 0.40
CA GLU A 8 -3.63 8.54 0.62
C GLU A 8 -4.72 9.46 0.08
N ILE A 9 -4.57 10.79 0.18
CA ILE A 9 -5.52 11.72 -0.41
C ILE A 9 -5.57 11.58 -1.94
N LEU A 10 -4.41 11.48 -2.59
CA LEU A 10 -4.35 11.31 -4.05
C LEU A 10 -4.86 9.93 -4.46
N CYS A 11 -4.39 8.86 -3.84
CA CYS A 11 -4.73 7.50 -4.25
C CYS A 11 -6.16 7.08 -3.85
N ARG A 12 -6.60 7.38 -2.61
CA ARG A 12 -7.89 6.91 -2.09
C ARG A 12 -8.96 7.98 -2.20
N GLY A 13 -8.60 9.23 -1.89
CA GLY A 13 -9.51 10.36 -2.06
C GLY A 13 -9.88 10.62 -3.51
N LEU A 14 -8.88 10.71 -4.41
CA LEU A 14 -9.11 11.12 -5.80
C LEU A 14 -9.16 9.94 -6.78
N ILE A 15 -8.09 9.14 -6.89
CA ILE A 15 -7.96 8.09 -7.91
C ILE A 15 -8.99 6.97 -7.70
N LEU A 16 -9.05 6.40 -6.49
CA LEU A 16 -9.99 5.32 -6.18
C LEU A 16 -11.44 5.79 -6.31
N SER A 17 -11.79 6.95 -5.76
CA SER A 17 -13.14 7.52 -5.89
C SER A 17 -13.55 7.75 -7.35
N ALA A 18 -12.63 8.26 -8.19
CA ALA A 18 -12.89 8.43 -9.62
C ALA A 18 -13.10 7.09 -10.34
N CYS A 19 -12.27 6.09 -10.03
CA CYS A 19 -12.40 4.74 -10.58
C CYS A 19 -13.71 4.07 -10.14
N MET A 20 -14.10 4.23 -8.87
CA MET A 20 -15.35 3.70 -8.32
C MET A 20 -16.58 4.38 -8.94
N LYS A 21 -16.53 5.68 -9.23
CA LYS A 21 -17.62 6.38 -9.94
C LYS A 21 -17.83 5.85 -11.36
N LYS A 22 -16.74 5.44 -12.03
CA LYS A 22 -16.78 4.92 -13.42
C LYS A 22 -17.10 3.42 -13.48
N TRP A 23 -16.51 2.62 -12.60
CA TRP A 23 -16.51 1.16 -12.68
C TRP A 23 -17.18 0.44 -11.50
N GLY A 24 -17.48 1.14 -10.40
CA GLY A 24 -18.01 0.55 -9.16
C GLY A 24 -19.44 -0.02 -9.25
N LYS A 25 -20.09 0.04 -10.42
CA LYS A 25 -21.43 -0.54 -10.64
C LYS A 25 -21.43 -2.07 -10.76
N THR A 26 -20.27 -2.68 -10.90
CA THR A 26 -20.11 -4.14 -11.02
C THR A 26 -19.01 -4.62 -10.09
N GLN A 27 -19.12 -5.82 -9.53
CA GLN A 27 -18.08 -6.40 -8.68
C GLN A 27 -16.71 -6.41 -9.39
N LYS A 28 -16.67 -6.81 -10.68
CA LYS A 28 -15.44 -6.76 -11.49
C LYS A 28 -14.83 -5.37 -11.57
N GLY A 29 -15.66 -4.33 -11.70
CA GLY A 29 -15.17 -2.95 -11.76
C GLY A 29 -14.69 -2.41 -10.40
N ILE A 30 -15.24 -2.89 -9.28
CA ILE A 30 -14.72 -2.62 -7.94
C ILE A 30 -13.31 -3.21 -7.79
N TYR A 31 -13.12 -4.48 -8.19
CA TYR A 31 -11.79 -5.11 -8.20
C TYR A 31 -10.78 -4.34 -9.04
N MET A 32 -11.16 -3.94 -10.26
CA MET A 32 -10.29 -3.17 -11.12
C MET A 32 -9.92 -1.81 -10.49
N ALA A 33 -10.87 -1.10 -9.88
CA ALA A 33 -10.62 0.18 -9.22
C ALA A 33 -9.67 0.03 -8.01
N VAL A 34 -9.88 -1.00 -7.19
CA VAL A 34 -9.06 -1.30 -6.02
C VAL A 34 -7.63 -1.68 -6.43
N ILE A 35 -7.47 -2.61 -7.36
CA ILE A 35 -6.16 -3.08 -7.82
C ILE A 35 -5.42 -1.93 -8.52
N LEU A 36 -6.07 -1.19 -9.42
CA LEU A 36 -5.43 -0.12 -10.17
C LEU A 36 -4.93 1.00 -9.24
N SER A 37 -5.77 1.45 -8.30
CA SER A 37 -5.37 2.51 -7.35
C SER A 37 -4.21 2.05 -6.45
N SER A 38 -4.20 0.77 -6.07
CA SER A 38 -3.18 0.18 -5.20
C SER A 38 -1.85 -0.07 -5.91
N VAL A 39 -1.89 -0.44 -7.20
CA VAL A 39 -0.68 -0.55 -8.04
C VAL A 39 -0.08 0.83 -8.29
N ILE A 40 -0.91 1.85 -8.56
CA ILE A 40 -0.41 3.22 -8.69
C ILE A 40 0.26 3.67 -7.39
N PHE A 41 -0.37 3.40 -6.25
CA PHE A 41 0.20 3.68 -4.94
C PHE A 41 1.55 2.98 -4.71
N GLY A 42 1.63 1.65 -4.90
CA GLY A 42 2.88 0.90 -4.67
C GLY A 42 3.98 1.19 -5.70
N CYS A 43 3.63 1.50 -6.94
CA CYS A 43 4.60 1.72 -8.01
C CYS A 43 5.10 3.18 -8.04
N PHE A 44 4.19 4.15 -7.99
CA PHE A 44 4.52 5.55 -8.25
C PHE A 44 5.46 6.14 -7.21
N PHE A 45 5.27 5.82 -5.93
CA PHE A 45 6.06 6.42 -4.85
C PHE A 45 7.40 5.71 -4.59
N HIS A 46 7.51 4.43 -4.92
CA HIS A 46 8.75 3.66 -4.72
C HIS A 46 9.68 3.65 -5.95
N VAL A 47 9.15 3.79 -7.17
CA VAL A 47 9.99 3.91 -8.39
C VAL A 47 10.83 5.20 -8.38
N ILE A 48 10.33 6.27 -7.75
CA ILE A 48 11.09 7.51 -7.55
C ILE A 48 12.35 7.24 -6.71
N ASN A 49 12.27 6.36 -5.71
CA ASN A 49 13.44 6.00 -4.89
C ASN A 49 14.51 5.27 -5.73
N LEU A 50 14.10 4.43 -6.68
CA LEU A 50 15.04 3.78 -7.61
C LEU A 50 15.66 4.81 -8.57
N ALA A 51 14.86 5.72 -9.14
CA ALA A 51 15.33 6.76 -10.05
C ALA A 51 16.30 7.75 -9.37
N MET A 52 16.16 7.96 -8.06
CA MET A 52 17.05 8.79 -7.25
C MET A 52 18.26 8.02 -6.69
N GLY A 53 18.41 6.72 -7.00
CA GLY A 53 19.52 5.89 -6.54
C GLY A 53 19.51 5.59 -5.04
N ARG A 54 18.34 5.67 -4.39
CA ARG A 54 18.18 5.57 -2.92
C ARG A 54 17.80 4.17 -2.42
N GLY A 55 17.85 3.14 -3.26
CA GLY A 55 17.49 1.78 -2.89
C GLY A 55 18.14 0.72 -3.79
N ALA A 56 18.47 -0.43 -3.22
CA ALA A 56 18.84 -1.61 -4.02
C ALA A 56 17.61 -2.12 -4.79
N LEU A 57 17.82 -2.67 -5.99
CA LEU A 57 16.71 -3.11 -6.85
C LEU A 57 15.78 -4.10 -6.14
N LEU A 58 16.34 -5.08 -5.42
CA LEU A 58 15.58 -6.08 -4.68
C LEU A 58 14.70 -5.47 -3.58
N GLU A 59 15.24 -4.49 -2.86
CA GLU A 59 14.52 -3.78 -1.79
C GLU A 59 13.35 -3.00 -2.37
N VAL A 60 13.59 -2.19 -3.43
CA VAL A 60 12.54 -1.38 -4.05
C VAL A 60 11.44 -2.25 -4.67
N VAL A 61 11.80 -3.34 -5.36
CA VAL A 61 10.80 -4.26 -5.92
C VAL A 61 9.97 -4.90 -4.81
N THR A 62 10.60 -5.28 -3.71
CA THR A 62 9.87 -5.81 -2.55
C THR A 62 8.91 -4.76 -1.96
N GLN A 63 9.37 -3.51 -1.85
CA GLN A 63 8.53 -2.38 -1.44
C GLN A 63 7.32 -2.18 -2.35
N MET A 64 7.52 -2.21 -3.66
CA MET A 64 6.42 -2.09 -4.63
C MET A 64 5.38 -3.20 -4.46
N VAL A 65 5.82 -4.45 -4.26
CA VAL A 65 4.93 -5.60 -4.10
C VAL A 65 4.14 -5.51 -2.80
N TYR A 66 4.83 -5.37 -1.65
CA TYR A 66 4.13 -5.35 -0.37
C TYR A 66 3.24 -4.10 -0.23
N ALA A 67 3.65 -2.94 -0.77
CA ALA A 67 2.86 -1.71 -0.74
C ALA A 67 1.61 -1.82 -1.60
N THR A 68 1.67 -2.56 -2.71
CA THR A 68 0.49 -2.90 -3.52
C THR A 68 -0.47 -3.78 -2.73
N PHE A 69 0.02 -4.84 -2.08
CA PHE A 69 -0.80 -5.75 -1.28
C PHE A 69 -1.49 -5.05 -0.11
N PHE A 70 -0.72 -4.28 0.65
CA PHE A 70 -1.24 -3.45 1.73
C PHE A 70 -2.22 -2.38 1.20
N GLY A 71 -1.91 -1.77 0.06
CA GLY A 71 -2.75 -0.77 -0.58
C GLY A 71 -4.12 -1.32 -0.99
N VAL A 72 -4.20 -2.58 -1.43
CA VAL A 72 -5.46 -3.27 -1.75
C VAL A 72 -6.30 -3.46 -0.49
N PHE A 73 -5.66 -3.81 0.63
CA PHE A 73 -6.33 -3.93 1.92
C PHE A 73 -6.91 -2.61 2.40
N VAL A 74 -6.10 -1.55 2.39
CA VAL A 74 -6.56 -0.22 2.81
C VAL A 74 -7.67 0.30 1.87
N ALA A 75 -7.57 0.06 0.57
CA ALA A 75 -8.61 0.43 -0.40
C ALA A 75 -9.93 -0.31 -0.15
N ALA A 76 -9.88 -1.61 0.16
CA ALA A 76 -11.06 -2.39 0.53
C ALA A 76 -11.70 -1.84 1.82
N CYS A 77 -10.90 -1.58 2.87
CA CYS A 77 -11.37 -0.97 4.11
C CYS A 77 -11.98 0.42 3.89
N PHE A 78 -11.37 1.24 3.04
CA PHE A 78 -11.89 2.57 2.68
C PHE A 78 -13.27 2.49 2.04
N ILE A 79 -13.50 1.53 1.13
CA ILE A 79 -14.81 1.34 0.49
C ILE A 79 -15.86 0.92 1.53
N CYS A 80 -15.52 0.03 2.47
CA CYS A 80 -16.47 -0.44 3.48
C CYS A 80 -16.84 0.63 4.51
N ILE A 81 -15.86 1.43 4.93
CA ILE A 81 -16.02 2.37 6.05
C ILE A 81 -16.34 3.79 5.56
N GLY A 82 -15.97 4.12 4.32
CA GLY A 82 -16.17 5.44 3.72
C GLY A 82 -15.31 6.55 4.35
N SER A 83 -14.31 6.20 5.17
CA SER A 83 -13.48 7.15 5.89
C SER A 83 -12.03 7.12 5.43
N ILE A 84 -11.54 8.27 4.95
CA ILE A 84 -10.14 8.44 4.57
C ILE A 84 -9.20 8.46 5.78
N TRP A 85 -9.71 8.81 6.97
CA TRP A 85 -8.92 8.86 8.19
C TRP A 85 -8.39 7.49 8.59
N LEU A 86 -9.16 6.42 8.33
CA LEU A 86 -8.68 5.06 8.57
C LEU A 86 -7.46 4.76 7.69
N ALA A 87 -7.54 5.07 6.40
CA ALA A 87 -6.43 4.86 5.47
C ALA A 87 -5.19 5.63 5.91
N ILE A 88 -5.34 6.91 6.28
CA ILE A 88 -4.25 7.76 6.75
C ILE A 88 -3.61 7.20 8.03
N ILE A 89 -4.42 6.82 9.03
CA ILE A 89 -3.92 6.29 10.30
C ILE A 89 -3.21 4.95 10.09
N THR A 90 -3.83 4.03 9.35
CA THR A 90 -3.27 2.71 9.07
C THR A 90 -1.96 2.81 8.28
N HIS A 91 -1.88 3.71 7.30
CA HIS A 91 -0.63 4.00 6.59
C HIS A 91 0.42 4.59 7.55
N ALA A 92 0.07 5.60 8.33
CA ALA A 92 1.00 6.23 9.28
C ALA A 92 1.56 5.23 10.30
N LEU A 93 0.72 4.34 10.83
CA LEU A 93 1.14 3.26 11.72
C LEU A 93 2.10 2.30 11.03
N PHE A 94 1.83 1.90 9.79
CA PHE A 94 2.69 1.00 9.02
C PHE A 94 4.10 1.60 8.81
N VAL A 95 4.16 2.87 8.40
CA VAL A 95 5.44 3.59 8.22
C VAL A 95 6.19 3.71 9.54
N MET A 96 5.49 4.04 10.62
CA MET A 96 6.09 4.16 11.95
C MET A 96 6.66 2.83 12.44
N MET A 97 5.97 1.71 12.23
CA MET A 97 6.48 0.38 12.60
C MET A 97 7.76 0.03 11.83
N GLY A 98 7.84 0.36 10.54
CA GLY A 98 9.07 0.19 9.76
C GLY A 98 10.23 1.03 10.30
N THR A 99 9.97 2.28 10.67
CA THR A 99 11.01 3.15 11.27
C THR A 99 11.46 2.67 12.66
N LEU A 100 10.56 2.08 13.46
CA LEU A 100 10.92 1.53 14.77
C LEU A 100 11.86 0.33 14.65
N ASP A 101 11.68 -0.52 13.64
CA ASP A 101 12.56 -1.65 13.35
C ASP A 101 13.98 -1.17 13.00
N GLU A 102 14.09 -0.11 12.18
CA GLU A 102 15.39 0.51 11.85
C GLU A 102 16.12 1.02 13.10
N ILE A 103 15.40 1.66 14.02
CA ILE A 103 15.96 2.20 15.27
C ILE A 103 16.40 1.07 16.21
N ALA A 104 15.58 0.03 16.36
CA ALA A 104 15.85 -1.11 17.24
C ALA A 104 17.12 -1.88 16.80
N VAL A 105 17.39 -1.92 15.50
CA VAL A 105 18.58 -2.53 14.91
C VAL A 105 19.81 -1.60 14.96
N GLY A 106 19.66 -0.37 15.49
CA GLY A 106 20.75 0.58 15.70
C GLY A 106 21.13 1.41 14.49
N ASN A 107 20.29 1.42 13.44
CA ASN A 107 20.50 2.31 12.30
C ASN A 107 20.14 3.75 12.69
N LYS A 108 20.95 4.72 12.25
CA LYS A 108 20.66 6.15 12.44
C LYS A 108 19.39 6.52 11.66
N PHE A 109 18.63 7.51 12.15
CA PHE A 109 17.51 8.18 11.48
C PHE A 109 17.95 8.93 10.20
N THR A 110 18.59 8.24 9.28
CA THR A 110 18.94 8.75 7.97
C THR A 110 18.00 8.07 7.01
N GLY A 111 16.99 8.80 6.53
CA GLY A 111 15.95 8.23 5.66
C GLY A 111 16.53 7.38 4.53
N HIS A 112 15.89 6.24 4.27
CA HIS A 112 16.28 5.22 3.26
C HIS A 112 17.80 5.12 3.07
N VAL A 113 18.50 4.63 4.11
CA VAL A 113 19.86 4.14 3.91
C VAL A 113 19.76 2.93 2.98
N LEU A 114 20.58 2.89 1.93
CA LEU A 114 20.75 1.71 1.10
C LEU A 114 21.00 0.49 1.99
N ASN A 115 20.01 -0.40 2.12
CA ASN A 115 20.20 -1.63 2.88
C ASN A 115 20.90 -2.64 1.97
N LEU A 116 22.22 -2.53 1.88
CA LEU A 116 23.05 -3.43 1.07
C LEU A 116 23.00 -4.90 1.55
N ASN A 117 22.46 -5.15 2.75
CA ASN A 117 22.26 -6.47 3.33
C ASN A 117 20.80 -6.96 3.27
N TYR A 118 19.96 -6.34 2.43
CA TYR A 118 18.58 -6.81 2.25
C TYR A 118 18.58 -8.22 1.65
N SER A 119 18.32 -9.23 2.49
CA SER A 119 18.37 -10.64 2.12
C SER A 119 17.11 -11.08 1.38
N LEU A 120 17.23 -12.13 0.58
CA LEU A 120 16.07 -12.76 -0.08
C LEU A 120 15.05 -13.29 0.94
N GLU A 121 15.51 -13.74 2.10
CA GLU A 121 14.66 -14.23 3.19
C GLU A 121 13.75 -13.12 3.74
N ASN A 122 14.30 -11.92 3.96
CA ASN A 122 13.53 -10.76 4.43
C ASN A 122 12.50 -10.32 3.39
N ALA A 123 12.86 -10.44 2.10
CA ALA A 123 11.95 -10.12 1.01
C ALA A 123 10.76 -11.09 0.99
N LEU A 124 11.04 -12.39 1.02
CA LEU A 124 10.02 -13.44 0.96
C LEU A 124 9.10 -13.42 2.18
N THR A 125 9.65 -13.25 3.38
CA THR A 125 8.85 -13.17 4.61
C THR A 125 7.89 -11.98 4.59
N THR A 126 8.35 -10.81 4.15
CA THR A 126 7.51 -9.60 4.04
C THR A 126 6.40 -9.77 3.00
N ILE A 127 6.73 -10.33 1.83
CA ILE A 127 5.75 -10.61 0.77
C ILE A 127 4.73 -11.63 1.25
N LEU A 128 5.15 -12.71 1.92
CA LEU A 128 4.25 -13.73 2.44
C LEU A 128 3.31 -13.13 3.50
N LEU A 129 3.81 -12.34 4.45
CA LEU A 129 2.96 -11.69 5.45
C LEU A 129 1.90 -10.79 4.81
N THR A 130 2.30 -9.96 3.84
CA THR A 130 1.37 -9.04 3.15
C THR A 130 0.44 -9.73 2.15
N LEU A 131 0.83 -10.90 1.63
CA LEU A 131 -0.02 -11.72 0.76
C LEU A 131 -1.28 -12.20 1.48
N HIS A 132 -1.19 -12.57 2.76
CA HIS A 132 -2.36 -12.98 3.54
C HIS A 132 -3.40 -11.84 3.64
N LEU A 133 -2.93 -10.59 3.81
CA LEU A 133 -3.80 -9.41 3.81
C LEU A 133 -4.44 -9.19 2.45
N PHE A 134 -3.67 -9.32 1.37
CA PHE A 134 -4.19 -9.21 0.01
C PHE A 134 -5.30 -10.24 -0.27
N LEU A 135 -5.08 -11.51 0.08
CA LEU A 135 -6.08 -12.57 -0.08
C LEU A 135 -7.33 -12.31 0.77
N TYR A 136 -7.16 -11.85 2.00
CA TYR A 136 -8.26 -11.46 2.87
C TYR A 136 -9.09 -10.33 2.27
N SER A 137 -8.43 -9.32 1.68
CA SER A 137 -9.12 -8.20 1.01
C SER A 137 -9.88 -8.62 -0.23
N LEU A 138 -9.34 -9.56 -1.01
CA LEU A 138 -10.09 -10.10 -2.15
C LEU A 138 -11.35 -10.82 -1.69
N PHE A 139 -11.24 -11.71 -0.71
CA PHE A 139 -12.42 -12.38 -0.13
C PHE A 139 -13.44 -11.40 0.46
N PHE A 140 -12.97 -10.35 1.12
CA PHE A 140 -13.83 -9.32 1.69
C PHE A 140 -14.53 -8.48 0.61
N CYS A 141 -13.84 -8.20 -0.51
CA CYS A 141 -14.42 -7.54 -1.68
C CYS A 141 -15.50 -8.36 -2.39
N GLU A 142 -15.49 -9.70 -2.31
CA GLU A 142 -16.57 -10.54 -2.85
C GLU A 142 -17.87 -10.35 -2.06
N ARG A 143 -17.74 -10.00 -0.77
CA ARG A 143 -18.83 -9.80 0.18
C ARG A 143 -19.21 -8.33 0.38
N LEU A 144 -18.55 -7.42 -0.33
CA LEU A 144 -19.04 -6.07 -0.57
C LEU A 144 -20.26 -6.20 -1.49
N ASP A 145 -21.36 -6.70 -0.93
CA ASP A 145 -22.68 -6.55 -1.52
C ASP A 145 -22.88 -5.07 -1.77
N LEU A 146 -23.51 -4.78 -2.90
CA LEU A 146 -23.78 -3.47 -3.48
C LEU A 146 -24.73 -2.61 -2.61
N SER A 147 -24.48 -2.54 -1.30
CA SER A 147 -25.23 -1.77 -0.31
C SER A 147 -24.99 -0.26 -0.43
N PHE A 148 -24.24 0.18 -1.46
CA PHE A 148 -24.13 1.56 -1.91
C PHE A 148 -25.01 1.86 -3.14
N LYS A 149 -26.07 1.07 -3.38
CA LYS A 149 -27.17 1.49 -4.25
C LYS A 149 -28.16 2.37 -3.51
#